data_AF-A0A8S0FZS4-F1
#
_entry.id   AF-A0A8S0FZS4-F1
#
_cell.length_a   1.000
_cell.length_b   1.000
_cell.length_c   1.000
_cell.angle_alpha   90.00
_cell.angle_beta   90.00
_cell.angle_gamma   90.00
#
_symmetry.space_group_name_H-M   'P 1'
#
loop_
_entity.id
_entity.type
_entity.pdbx_description
1 polymer ?
#
loop_
_entity_poly.entity_id
_entity_poly.type
_entity_poly.pdbx_seq_one_letter_code
_entity_poly.pdbx_strand_id
1 'polypeptide(L)'
;MQSWLIPTTAGTGSEATPNAILAIPEQSTKVGIISQVLLPDYVALFPELTTSMPAHIAASTGIDALCHLLECFTATVANPVSDNAALTGLSKLFRHIQPAVNDPQDLRAKLEMLWASYYGGVAITHAGTHLVHALSYPLGGKYHLPHGVANAILLAPCSWRLFAPGRSRNLPRSGIAFPMRKPP
;
A
#
# COMPACT_ATOMS: atom_id res chain seq x y z
N MET A 1 -23.78 12.62 -11.32
CA MET A 1 -23.02 13.60 -10.51
C MET A 1 -21.58 13.17 -10.56
N GLN A 2 -20.63 14.05 -10.92
CA GLN A 2 -19.22 13.69 -10.98
C GLN A 2 -18.60 13.74 -9.58
N SER A 3 -17.68 12.81 -9.31
CA SER A 3 -17.03 12.60 -8.01
C SER A 3 -15.54 12.91 -8.08
N TRP A 4 -15.02 13.52 -7.02
CA TRP A 4 -13.61 13.86 -6.86
C TRP A 4 -13.07 13.22 -5.59
N LEU A 5 -11.88 12.64 -5.66
CA LEU A 5 -11.17 12.14 -4.48
C LEU A 5 -9.78 12.78 -4.38
N ILE A 6 -9.51 13.38 -3.24
CA ILE A 6 -8.29 14.12 -2.94
C ILE A 6 -7.65 13.47 -1.71
N PRO A 7 -6.69 12.55 -1.89
CA PRO A 7 -6.07 11.87 -0.76
C PRO A 7 -5.22 12.84 0.06
N THR A 8 -5.39 12.80 1.37
CA THR A 8 -4.57 13.55 2.35
C THR A 8 -3.51 12.67 3.03
N THR A 9 -3.40 11.41 2.59
CA THR A 9 -2.41 10.44 3.06
C THR A 9 -1.83 9.67 1.88
N ALA A 10 -0.58 9.24 1.99
CA ALA A 10 0.11 8.42 0.99
C ALA A 10 0.21 6.97 1.47
N GLY A 11 -0.93 6.28 1.58
CA GLY A 11 -0.97 4.89 2.04
C GLY A 11 -2.02 4.05 1.33
N THR A 12 -3.29 4.37 1.55
CA THR A 12 -4.39 3.45 1.20
C THR A 12 -4.55 3.20 -0.30
N GLY A 13 -4.23 4.17 -1.15
CA GLY A 13 -4.49 4.10 -2.60
C GLY A 13 -5.98 3.99 -2.94
N SER A 14 -6.88 4.26 -1.99
CA SER A 14 -8.33 4.04 -2.14
C SER A 14 -8.91 4.81 -3.33
N GLU A 15 -8.31 5.96 -3.65
CA GLU A 15 -8.63 6.79 -4.82
C GLU A 15 -8.49 6.09 -6.17
N ALA A 16 -7.80 4.94 -6.21
CA ALA A 16 -7.62 4.13 -7.40
C ALA A 16 -8.23 2.73 -7.26
N THR A 17 -9.14 2.53 -6.30
CA THR A 17 -9.79 1.23 -6.05
C THR A 17 -11.32 1.30 -6.08
N PRO A 18 -12.02 0.25 -6.53
CA PRO A 18 -13.46 0.13 -6.42
C PRO A 18 -13.90 -0.39 -5.02
N ASN A 19 -13.07 -0.20 -3.99
CA ASN A 19 -13.24 -0.84 -2.69
C ASN A 19 -13.61 0.17 -1.61
N ALA A 20 -14.59 -0.18 -0.77
CA ALA A 20 -14.86 0.50 0.49
C ALA A 20 -14.75 -0.52 1.63
N ILE A 21 -13.86 -0.27 2.59
CA ILE A 21 -13.67 -1.15 3.75
C ILE A 21 -14.37 -0.54 4.97
N LEU A 22 -15.41 -1.21 5.47
CA LEU A 22 -16.20 -0.76 6.61
C LEU A 22 -15.89 -1.62 7.83
N ALA A 23 -15.65 -0.98 8.98
CA ALA A 23 -15.57 -1.68 10.25
C ALA A 23 -16.99 -2.05 10.73
N ILE A 24 -17.15 -3.28 11.22
CA ILE A 24 -18.38 -3.75 11.88
C ILE A 24 -18.02 -4.04 13.34
N PRO A 25 -18.17 -3.07 14.25
CA PRO A 25 -17.75 -3.20 15.65
C PRO A 25 -18.39 -4.40 16.35
N GLU A 26 -19.67 -4.67 16.07
CA GLU A 26 -20.43 -5.78 16.66
C GLU A 26 -19.84 -7.15 16.31
N GLN A 27 -19.09 -7.23 15.20
CA GLN A 27 -18.44 -8.44 14.71
C GLN A 27 -16.91 -8.43 14.89
N SER A 28 -16.35 -7.39 15.53
CA SER A 28 -14.89 -7.20 15.70
C SER A 28 -14.10 -7.39 14.39
N THR A 29 -14.68 -7.00 13.25
CA THR A 29 -14.10 -7.28 11.92
C THR A 29 -14.30 -6.11 10.96
N LYS A 30 -13.71 -6.23 9.76
CA LYS A 30 -13.90 -5.33 8.64
C LYS A 30 -14.50 -6.08 7.45
N VAL A 31 -15.42 -5.46 6.74
CA VAL A 31 -16.05 -6.00 5.53
C VAL A 31 -15.77 -5.06 4.36
N GLY A 32 -15.44 -5.65 3.21
CA GLY A 32 -15.22 -4.91 1.95
C GLY A 32 -16.46 -4.92 1.08
N ILE A 33 -16.86 -3.74 0.62
CA ILE A 33 -17.82 -3.55 -0.47
C ILE A 33 -17.01 -3.26 -1.72
N ILE A 34 -17.25 -4.01 -2.80
CA ILE A 34 -16.57 -3.84 -4.07
C ILE A 34 -17.60 -3.45 -5.13
N SER A 35 -17.45 -2.27 -5.71
CA SER A 35 -18.33 -1.81 -6.79
C SER A 35 -17.64 -0.77 -7.67
N GLN A 36 -17.84 -0.87 -8.98
CA GLN A 36 -17.32 0.07 -9.97
C GLN A 36 -17.76 1.52 -9.70
N VAL A 37 -18.93 1.72 -9.07
CA VAL A 37 -19.44 3.06 -8.73
C VAL A 37 -18.64 3.76 -7.62
N LEU A 38 -17.75 3.02 -6.94
CA LEU A 38 -16.87 3.56 -5.90
C LEU A 38 -15.58 4.15 -6.47
N LEU A 39 -15.26 3.90 -7.75
CA LEU A 39 -14.15 4.57 -8.41
C LEU A 39 -14.52 6.04 -8.66
N PRO A 40 -13.67 6.99 -8.24
CA PRO A 40 -13.94 8.40 -8.48
C PRO A 40 -13.77 8.77 -9.96
N ASP A 41 -14.53 9.76 -10.42
CA ASP A 41 -14.38 10.29 -11.79
C ASP A 41 -13.06 11.05 -11.95
N TYR A 42 -12.58 11.70 -10.88
CA TYR A 42 -11.34 12.47 -10.85
C TYR A 42 -10.55 12.25 -9.56
N VAL A 43 -9.23 12.23 -9.70
CA VAL A 43 -8.28 12.14 -8.58
C VAL A 43 -7.30 13.30 -8.68
N ALA A 44 -7.07 14.01 -7.57
CA ALA A 44 -6.09 15.08 -7.49
C ALA A 44 -5.10 14.82 -6.36
N LEU A 45 -3.82 14.68 -6.71
CA LEU A 45 -2.73 14.39 -5.76
C LEU A 45 -2.03 15.71 -5.36
N PHE A 46 -2.43 16.30 -4.24
CA PHE A 46 -1.85 17.53 -3.72
C PHE A 46 -0.91 17.25 -2.54
N PRO A 47 0.43 17.30 -2.71
CA PRO A 47 1.38 17.00 -1.64
C PRO A 47 1.24 17.93 -0.43
N GLU A 48 0.78 19.17 -0.64
CA GLU A 48 0.56 20.18 0.40
C GLU A 48 -0.41 19.67 1.48
N LEU A 49 -1.40 18.86 1.09
CA LEU A 49 -2.41 18.30 2.00
C LEU A 49 -1.88 17.17 2.89
N THR A 50 -0.64 16.74 2.65
CA THR A 50 0.01 15.65 3.40
C THR A 50 1.10 16.16 4.36
N THR A 51 1.40 17.46 4.33
CA THR A 51 2.49 18.09 5.11
C THR A 51 2.21 18.12 6.62
N SER A 52 0.95 18.07 7.02
CA SER A 52 0.52 18.05 8.43
C SER A 52 0.54 16.66 9.07
N MET A 53 0.80 15.58 8.30
CA MET A 53 0.87 14.23 8.85
C MET A 53 2.07 14.11 9.82
N PRO A 54 1.84 13.63 11.06
CA PRO A 54 2.94 13.28 11.95
C PRO A 54 3.84 12.22 11.33
N ALA A 55 5.16 12.27 11.61
CA ALA A 55 6.13 11.35 11.02
C ALA A 55 5.78 9.87 11.19
N HIS A 56 5.23 9.47 12.34
CA HIS A 56 4.81 8.09 12.58
C HIS A 56 3.60 7.66 11.72
N ILE A 57 2.68 8.58 11.38
CA ILE A 57 1.57 8.33 10.47
C ILE A 57 2.07 8.27 9.02
N ALA A 58 2.96 9.18 8.63
CA ALA A 58 3.61 9.16 7.31
C ALA A 58 4.38 7.84 7.08
N ALA A 59 5.10 7.36 8.09
CA ALA A 59 5.78 6.07 8.03
C ALA A 59 4.77 4.92 7.94
N SER A 60 3.75 4.90 8.80
CA SER A 60 2.74 3.83 8.82
C SER A 60 2.00 3.72 7.50
N THR A 61 1.55 4.84 6.93
CA THR A 61 0.86 4.88 5.63
C THR A 61 1.82 4.52 4.48
N GLY A 62 3.08 4.96 4.53
CA GLY A 62 4.08 4.52 3.56
C GLY A 62 4.32 3.00 3.56
N ILE A 63 4.30 2.36 4.73
CA ILE A 63 4.39 0.88 4.82
C ILE A 63 3.12 0.20 4.30
N ASP A 64 1.95 0.81 4.47
CA ASP A 64 0.70 0.33 3.87
C ASP A 64 0.81 0.27 2.34
N ALA A 65 1.24 1.36 1.72
CA ALA A 65 1.50 1.42 0.28
C ALA A 65 2.55 0.38 -0.15
N LEU A 66 3.61 0.17 0.63
CA LEU A 66 4.61 -0.86 0.35
C LEU A 66 3.98 -2.26 0.36
N CYS A 67 3.11 -2.55 1.32
CA CYS A 67 2.42 -3.84 1.40
C CYS A 67 1.53 -4.06 0.17
N HIS A 68 0.76 -3.06 -0.24
CA HIS A 68 -0.04 -3.13 -1.48
C HIS A 68 0.82 -3.52 -2.68
N LEU A 69 1.91 -2.78 -2.91
CA LEU A 69 2.77 -3.00 -4.07
C LEU A 69 3.44 -4.38 -4.05
N LEU A 70 3.97 -4.81 -2.90
CA LEU A 70 4.63 -6.12 -2.77
C LEU A 70 3.63 -7.28 -2.89
N GLU A 71 2.47 -7.17 -2.24
CA GLU A 71 1.48 -8.23 -2.28
C GLU A 71 0.88 -8.37 -3.68
N CYS A 72 0.52 -7.27 -4.33
CA CYS A 72 -0.02 -7.33 -5.69
C CYS A 72 1.01 -7.89 -6.68
N PHE A 73 2.29 -7.52 -6.57
CA PHE A 73 3.34 -8.05 -7.44
C PHE A 73 3.60 -9.55 -7.23
N THR A 74 3.39 -10.04 -6.01
CA THR A 74 3.62 -11.46 -5.65
C THR A 74 2.35 -12.31 -5.69
N ALA A 75 1.21 -11.72 -6.06
CA ALA A 75 -0.07 -12.40 -6.08
C ALA A 75 -0.11 -13.52 -7.13
N THR A 76 -0.82 -14.60 -6.84
CA THR A 76 -1.02 -15.70 -7.80
C THR A 76 -1.84 -15.27 -9.03
N VAL A 77 -2.68 -14.25 -8.86
CA VAL A 77 -3.52 -13.64 -9.90
C VAL A 77 -2.91 -12.37 -10.51
N ALA A 78 -1.64 -12.07 -10.21
CA ALA A 78 -0.91 -10.96 -10.79
C ALA A 78 -0.88 -11.04 -12.33
N ASN A 79 -0.87 -9.87 -12.97
CA ASN A 79 -0.89 -9.69 -14.41
C ASN A 79 -0.03 -8.49 -14.82
N PRO A 80 0.28 -8.31 -16.12
CA PRO A 80 1.18 -7.24 -16.55
C PRO A 80 0.75 -5.82 -16.15
N VAL A 81 -0.55 -5.56 -15.98
CA VAL A 81 -1.05 -4.25 -15.53
C VAL A 81 -0.72 -4.03 -14.06
N SER A 82 -1.03 -5.00 -13.19
CA SER A 82 -0.70 -4.93 -11.76
C SER A 82 0.82 -4.88 -11.55
N ASP A 83 1.60 -5.65 -12.32
CA ASP A 83 3.05 -5.73 -12.17
C ASP A 83 3.72 -4.40 -12.54
N ASN A 84 3.31 -3.78 -13.64
CA ASN A 84 3.85 -2.49 -14.07
C ASN A 84 3.50 -1.39 -13.06
N ALA A 85 2.28 -1.36 -12.55
CA ALA A 85 1.89 -0.44 -11.49
C ALA A 85 2.71 -0.66 -10.22
N ALA A 86 2.82 -1.92 -9.77
CA ALA A 86 3.56 -2.29 -8.57
C ALA A 86 5.05 -1.92 -8.66
N LEU A 87 5.73 -2.27 -9.76
CA LEU A 87 7.15 -1.96 -9.95
C LEU A 87 7.39 -0.44 -10.04
N THR A 88 6.50 0.29 -10.70
CA THR A 88 6.58 1.76 -10.77
C THR A 88 6.41 2.39 -9.39
N GLY A 89 5.40 1.95 -8.64
CA GLY A 89 5.16 2.40 -7.27
C GLY A 89 6.31 2.07 -6.33
N LEU A 90 6.88 0.85 -6.40
CA LEU A 90 8.03 0.44 -5.59
C LEU A 90 9.25 1.32 -5.87
N SER A 91 9.52 1.63 -7.14
CA SER A 91 10.62 2.51 -7.54
C SER A 91 10.49 3.90 -6.92
N LYS A 92 9.28 4.45 -6.92
CA LYS A 92 8.97 5.74 -6.29
C LYS A 92 9.09 5.67 -4.77
N LEU A 93 8.46 4.67 -4.16
CA LEU A 93 8.41 4.48 -2.71
C LEU A 93 9.80 4.37 -2.08
N PHE A 94 10.65 3.45 -2.57
CA PHE A 94 11.95 3.21 -1.95
C PHE A 94 12.88 4.41 -2.00
N ARG A 95 12.71 5.30 -2.99
CA ARG A 95 13.52 6.52 -3.13
C ARG A 95 13.02 7.66 -2.25
N HIS A 96 11.75 7.68 -1.88
CA HIS A 96 11.12 8.88 -1.28
C HIS A 96 10.49 8.65 0.11
N ILE A 97 10.31 7.42 0.58
CA ILE A 97 9.70 7.17 1.89
C ILE A 97 10.49 7.80 3.04
N GLN A 98 11.81 7.69 3.05
CA GLN A 98 12.64 8.29 4.10
C GLN A 98 12.60 9.83 4.05
N PRO A 99 12.88 10.49 2.91
CA PRO A 99 12.74 11.94 2.81
C PRO A 99 11.34 12.44 3.20
N ALA A 100 10.27 11.80 2.73
CA ALA A 100 8.89 12.19 3.01
C ALA A 100 8.49 12.06 4.49
N VAL A 101 9.15 11.17 5.24
CA VAL A 101 8.94 10.99 6.69
C VAL A 101 9.78 11.98 7.49
N ASN A 102 11.03 12.20 7.09
CA ASN A 102 11.99 13.01 7.83
C ASN A 102 11.79 14.51 7.62
N ASP A 103 11.33 14.92 6.44
CA ASP A 103 11.03 16.31 6.11
C ASP A 103 9.56 16.45 5.64
N PRO A 104 8.67 16.95 6.52
CA PRO A 104 7.28 17.18 6.16
C PRO A 104 7.09 18.21 5.04
N GLN A 105 8.08 19.07 4.77
CA GLN A 105 8.02 20.13 3.77
C GLN A 105 8.68 19.75 2.43
N ASP A 106 9.27 18.57 2.31
CA ASP A 106 9.74 18.05 1.02
C ASP A 106 8.55 17.63 0.14
N LEU A 107 7.93 18.62 -0.51
CA LEU A 107 6.74 18.43 -1.35
C LEU A 107 6.99 17.45 -2.50
N ARG A 108 8.24 17.35 -2.99
CA ARG A 108 8.60 16.39 -4.04
C ARG A 108 8.55 14.97 -3.49
N ALA A 109 9.15 14.71 -2.33
CA ALA A 109 9.08 13.40 -1.71
C ALA A 109 7.64 13.03 -1.33
N LYS A 110 6.86 13.98 -0.81
CA LYS A 110 5.43 13.79 -0.52
C LYS A 110 4.62 13.42 -1.78
N LEU A 111 4.84 14.12 -2.89
CA LEU A 111 4.16 13.84 -4.16
C LEU A 111 4.52 12.47 -4.72
N GLU A 112 5.80 12.10 -4.66
CA GLU A 112 6.26 10.79 -5.12
C GLU A 112 5.68 9.65 -4.25
N MET A 113 5.49 9.88 -2.95
CA MET A 113 4.77 8.95 -2.07
C MET A 113 3.28 8.87 -2.39
N LEU A 114 2.61 9.98 -2.70
CA LEU A 114 1.22 9.97 -3.18
C LEU A 114 1.09 9.14 -4.47
N TRP A 115 2.00 9.32 -5.43
CA TRP A 115 2.04 8.48 -6.63
C TRP A 115 2.30 7.02 -6.30
N ALA A 116 3.23 6.71 -5.39
CA ALA A 116 3.48 5.33 -4.99
C ALA A 116 2.23 4.67 -4.38
N SER A 117 1.49 5.39 -3.54
CA SER A 117 0.22 4.93 -2.96
C SER A 117 -0.86 4.73 -4.02
N TYR A 118 -1.00 5.69 -4.95
CA TYR A 118 -1.92 5.60 -6.08
C TYR A 118 -1.66 4.35 -6.93
N TYR A 119 -0.40 4.09 -7.29
CA TYR A 119 -0.01 2.87 -8.00
C TYR A 119 -0.28 1.59 -7.20
N GLY A 120 -0.19 1.66 -5.88
CA GLY A 120 -0.63 0.59 -4.99
C GLY A 120 -2.13 0.29 -5.16
N GLY A 121 -2.97 1.32 -5.19
CA GLY A 121 -4.41 1.19 -5.47
C GLY A 121 -4.72 0.61 -6.84
N VAL A 122 -4.02 1.08 -7.89
CA VAL A 122 -4.14 0.51 -9.24
C VAL A 122 -3.77 -0.98 -9.23
N ALA A 123 -2.67 -1.35 -8.57
CA ALA A 123 -2.25 -2.74 -8.47
C ALA A 123 -3.28 -3.60 -7.73
N ILE A 124 -3.88 -3.09 -6.63
CA ILE A 124 -4.97 -3.74 -5.90
C ILE A 124 -6.15 -4.02 -6.82
N THR A 125 -6.57 -3.06 -7.62
CA THR A 125 -7.71 -3.21 -8.54
C THR A 125 -7.53 -4.36 -9.52
N HIS A 126 -6.29 -4.69 -9.87
CA HIS A 126 -5.97 -5.73 -10.85
C HIS A 126 -5.51 -7.07 -10.27
N ALA A 127 -5.03 -7.12 -9.02
CA ALA A 127 -4.48 -8.35 -8.43
C ALA A 127 -4.94 -8.65 -7.00
N GLY A 128 -5.53 -7.66 -6.30
CA GLY A 128 -5.85 -7.76 -4.88
C GLY A 128 -4.61 -7.91 -3.98
N THR A 129 -4.82 -7.80 -2.67
CA THR A 129 -3.85 -8.13 -1.62
C THR A 129 -4.06 -9.55 -1.11
N HIS A 130 -3.13 -10.11 -0.34
CA HIS A 130 -3.25 -11.47 0.17
C HIS A 130 -2.92 -11.59 1.67
N LEU A 131 -1.81 -12.24 2.04
CA LEU A 131 -1.56 -12.76 3.38
C LEU A 131 -1.43 -11.66 4.45
N VAL A 132 -0.74 -10.56 4.16
CA VAL A 132 -0.55 -9.46 5.12
C VAL A 132 -1.90 -8.81 5.41
N HIS A 133 -2.62 -8.40 4.36
CA HIS A 133 -3.91 -7.75 4.51
C HIS A 133 -4.96 -8.67 5.15
N ALA A 134 -5.02 -9.95 4.77
CA ALA A 134 -5.97 -10.90 5.35
C ALA A 134 -5.78 -11.08 6.86
N LEU A 135 -4.53 -11.11 7.33
CA LEU A 135 -4.21 -11.23 8.75
C LEU A 135 -4.33 -9.90 9.51
N SER A 136 -4.24 -8.76 8.82
CA SER A 136 -4.35 -7.43 9.45
C SER A 136 -5.79 -7.08 9.87
N TYR A 137 -6.82 -7.60 9.18
CA TYR A 137 -8.21 -7.22 9.43
C TYR A 137 -8.69 -7.64 10.84
N PRO A 138 -8.46 -8.89 11.30
CA PRO A 138 -8.78 -9.27 12.67
C PRO A 138 -7.97 -8.48 13.71
N LEU A 139 -6.70 -8.14 13.42
CA LEU A 139 -5.87 -7.34 14.34
C LEU A 139 -6.44 -5.93 14.53
N GLY A 140 -6.82 -5.27 13.43
CA GLY A 140 -7.44 -3.95 13.48
C GLY A 140 -8.83 -3.96 14.11
N GLY A 141 -9.61 -5.03 13.90
CA GLY A 141 -10.94 -5.17 14.48
C GLY A 141 -10.94 -5.45 15.99
N LYS A 142 -10.08 -6.37 16.46
CA LYS A 142 -10.02 -6.79 17.86
C LYS A 142 -9.16 -5.89 18.75
N TYR A 143 -8.04 -5.38 18.24
CA TYR A 143 -7.06 -4.62 19.03
C TYR A 143 -7.01 -3.14 18.67
N HIS A 144 -7.88 -2.68 17.76
CA HIS A 144 -7.93 -1.29 17.30
C HIS A 144 -6.59 -0.74 16.80
N LEU A 145 -5.73 -1.63 16.26
CA LEU A 145 -4.44 -1.24 15.71
C LEU A 145 -4.63 -0.44 14.41
N PRO A 146 -3.88 0.67 14.22
CA PRO A 146 -3.83 1.35 12.93
C PRO A 146 -3.43 0.38 11.82
N HIS A 147 -4.09 0.45 10.66
CA HIS A 147 -3.96 -0.56 9.61
C HIS A 147 -2.51 -0.73 9.12
N GLY A 148 -1.84 0.38 8.79
CA GLY A 148 -0.44 0.35 8.37
C GLY A 148 0.52 -0.20 9.44
N VAL A 149 0.19 -0.05 10.74
CA VAL A 149 0.98 -0.65 11.84
C VAL A 149 0.77 -2.17 11.89
N ALA A 150 -0.48 -2.63 11.77
CA ALA A 150 -0.77 -4.06 11.68
C ALA A 150 -0.06 -4.69 10.47
N ASN A 151 -0.09 -4.02 9.32
CA ASN A 151 0.62 -4.43 8.11
C ASN A 151 2.14 -4.46 8.33
N ALA A 152 2.72 -3.44 8.97
CA ALA A 152 4.15 -3.40 9.29
C ALA A 152 4.60 -4.59 10.15
N ILE A 153 3.84 -4.93 11.20
CA ILE A 153 4.13 -6.07 12.09
C ILE A 153 4.09 -7.39 11.31
N LEU A 154 3.15 -7.52 10.38
CA LEU A 154 2.93 -8.74 9.60
C LEU A 154 3.84 -8.86 8.38
N LEU A 155 4.36 -7.75 7.85
CA LEU A 155 5.12 -7.73 6.60
C LEU A 155 6.37 -8.62 6.71
N ALA A 156 7.18 -8.46 7.75
CA ALA A 156 8.39 -9.28 7.93
C ALA A 156 8.10 -10.80 8.02
N PRO A 157 7.23 -11.30 8.92
CA PRO A 157 6.96 -12.73 9.02
C PRO A 157 6.22 -13.30 7.79
N CYS A 158 5.40 -12.51 7.10
CA CYS A 158 4.72 -12.96 5.88
C CYS A 158 5.63 -12.94 4.65
N SER A 159 6.54 -11.96 4.56
CA SER A 159 7.45 -11.78 3.43
C SER A 159 8.39 -12.97 3.20
N TRP A 160 8.79 -13.68 4.26
CA TRP A 160 9.55 -14.95 4.13
C TRP A 160 8.81 -15.98 3.26
N ARG A 161 7.48 -16.05 3.32
CA ARG A 161 6.67 -16.95 2.47
C ARG A 161 6.48 -16.41 1.05
N LEU A 162 6.54 -15.09 0.86
CA LEU A 162 6.45 -14.44 -0.46
C LEU A 162 7.74 -14.62 -1.27
N PHE A 163 8.89 -14.62 -0.59
CA PHE A 163 10.21 -14.77 -1.19
C PHE A 163 10.82 -16.16 -1.03
N ALA A 164 10.05 -17.14 -0.51
CA ALA A 164 10.50 -18.51 -0.36
C ALA A 164 10.85 -19.12 -1.74
N PRO A 165 11.98 -19.85 -1.85
CA PRO A 165 12.39 -20.51 -3.09
C PRO A 165 11.27 -21.42 -3.63
N GLY A 166 10.94 -21.26 -4.91
CA GLY A 166 9.93 -22.09 -5.61
C GLY A 166 8.50 -21.50 -5.67
N ARG A 167 8.25 -20.32 -5.06
CA ARG A 167 6.94 -19.64 -5.15
C ARG A 167 6.94 -18.27 -5.83
N SER A 168 8.08 -17.66 -6.12
CA SER A 168 8.11 -16.39 -6.86
C SER A 168 7.87 -16.63 -8.35
N ARG A 169 6.72 -16.21 -8.88
CA ARG A 169 6.63 -15.83 -10.30
C ARG A 169 7.62 -14.68 -10.50
N ASN A 170 8.76 -14.96 -11.13
CA ASN A 170 9.68 -13.98 -11.68
C ASN A 170 9.94 -12.71 -10.85
N LEU A 171 10.74 -12.81 -9.78
CA LEU A 171 11.55 -11.65 -9.41
C LEU A 171 12.38 -11.28 -10.64
N PRO A 172 12.29 -10.06 -11.18
CA PRO A 172 13.09 -9.69 -12.32
C PRO A 172 14.55 -9.79 -11.88
N ARG A 173 15.36 -10.54 -12.64
CA ARG A 173 16.82 -10.63 -12.44
C ARG A 173 17.53 -9.27 -12.62
N SER A 174 16.78 -8.20 -12.91
CA SER A 174 17.28 -6.83 -13.01
C SER A 174 17.50 -6.22 -11.63
N GLY A 175 18.69 -6.43 -11.06
CA GLY A 175 19.49 -5.42 -10.34
C GLY A 175 18.91 -4.70 -9.12
N ILE A 176 17.64 -4.86 -8.74
CA ILE A 176 17.09 -4.35 -7.48
C ILE A 176 17.44 -5.39 -6.42
N ALA A 177 18.71 -5.36 -5.99
CA ALA A 177 19.14 -6.12 -4.84
C ALA A 177 18.41 -5.55 -3.61
N PHE A 178 17.43 -6.29 -3.09
CA PHE A 178 16.96 -6.09 -1.73
C PHE A 178 18.17 -6.36 -0.81
N PRO A 179 18.65 -5.38 -0.03
CA PRO A 179 19.72 -5.64 0.92
C PRO A 179 19.15 -6.42 2.10
N MET A 180 18.96 -7.73 1.91
CA MET A 180 18.76 -8.65 3.04
C MET A 180 20.12 -8.85 3.71
N ARG A 181 20.44 -8.00 4.69
CA ARG A 181 21.45 -8.39 5.68
C ARG A 181 20.91 -9.65 6.37
N LYS A 182 21.66 -10.74 6.28
CA LYS A 182 21.41 -11.91 7.12
C LYS A 182 21.43 -11.44 8.59
N PRO A 183 20.42 -11.76 9.41
CA PRO A 183 20.53 -11.55 10.84
C PRO A 183 21.72 -12.37 11.39
N PRO A 184 22.37 -11.91 12.47
CA PRO A 184 23.50 -12.59 13.09
C PRO A 184 23.15 -14.02 13.54
#